data_AF-A0A847H2S7-F1
#
_entry.id   AF-A0A847H2S7-F1
#
_cell.length_a   1.000
_cell.length_b   1.000
_cell.length_c   1.000
_cell.angle_alpha   90.00
_cell.angle_beta   90.00
_cell.angle_gamma   90.00
#
_symmetry.space_group_name_H-M   'P 1'
#
loop_
_entity.id
_entity.type
_entity.pdbx_description
1 polymer ?
#
loop_
_entity_poly.entity_id
_entity_poly.type
_entity_poly.pdbx_seq_one_letter_code
_entity_poly.pdbx_strand_id
1 'polypeptide(L)'
;MRRLKILALCCAMSLCAANVSSAQVSKLYSQVSSDPKISAALDLMDGTSADWAKEAILGNNLSGMPIKIRFRNLGELGAKYSNYDALGWKTGNQLHIFINQKHRSAPAEALASLLSHEACHQDEYNSLEEETYAWGYEADVWTQMKKKNPAMKNIAPGTYPLVDRLNTLGRLLEASNYSTGKIRDLVYSNPGYTGLPVHSPGF
;
A
#
# COMPACT_ATOMS: atom_id res chain seq x y z
N MET A 1 58.48 27.78 -14.21
CA MET A 1 57.57 26.63 -14.46
C MET A 1 57.37 25.86 -13.17
N ARG A 2 56.30 26.14 -12.42
CA ARG A 2 55.94 25.48 -11.15
C ARG A 2 54.90 24.40 -11.47
N ARG A 3 55.22 23.12 -11.27
CA ARG A 3 54.26 22.01 -11.38
C ARG A 3 53.66 21.71 -10.02
N LEU A 4 52.37 22.02 -9.86
CA LEU A 4 51.54 21.70 -8.71
C LEU A 4 51.25 20.19 -8.72
N LYS A 5 51.61 19.46 -7.67
CA LYS A 5 51.18 18.07 -7.46
C LYS A 5 49.83 18.12 -6.74
N ILE A 6 48.74 17.91 -7.46
CA ILE A 6 47.40 17.71 -6.89
C ILE A 6 47.31 16.24 -6.47
N LEU A 7 47.27 16.00 -5.16
CA LEU A 7 46.98 14.69 -4.58
C LEU A 7 45.45 14.54 -4.54
N ALA A 8 44.89 13.78 -5.49
CA ALA A 8 43.47 13.44 -5.48
C ALA A 8 43.23 12.38 -4.39
N LEU A 9 42.73 12.82 -3.24
CA LEU A 9 42.23 11.93 -2.19
C LEU A 9 40.82 11.45 -2.60
N CYS A 10 40.74 10.35 -3.32
CA CYS A 10 39.48 9.67 -3.56
C CYS A 10 38.99 9.06 -2.23
N CYS A 11 38.13 9.78 -1.51
CA CYS A 11 37.35 9.24 -0.42
C CYS A 11 36.28 8.31 -1.02
N ALA A 12 36.59 7.02 -1.11
CA ALA A 12 35.60 6.00 -1.40
C ALA A 12 34.68 5.88 -0.17
N MET A 13 33.54 6.59 -0.20
CA MET A 13 32.41 6.23 0.66
C MET A 13 31.82 4.93 0.12
N SER A 14 32.28 3.79 0.66
CA SER A 14 31.57 2.53 0.50
C SER A 14 30.20 2.66 1.18
N LEU A 15 29.14 2.74 0.39
CA LEU A 15 27.79 2.43 0.86
C LEU A 15 27.76 0.95 1.26
N CYS A 16 27.82 0.67 2.56
CA CYS A 16 27.46 -0.64 3.08
C CYS A 16 25.93 -0.78 2.98
N ALA A 17 25.42 -1.34 1.89
CA ALA A 17 24.08 -1.92 1.90
C ALA A 17 24.13 -3.11 2.87
N ALA A 18 23.46 -2.99 4.02
CA ALA A 18 23.37 -4.06 4.99
C ALA A 18 22.58 -5.22 4.36
N ASN A 19 23.24 -6.37 4.16
CA ASN A 19 22.56 -7.60 3.76
C ASN A 19 21.70 -8.09 4.92
N VAL A 20 20.42 -7.69 4.95
CA VAL A 20 19.44 -8.24 5.89
C VAL A 20 19.20 -9.71 5.52
N SER A 21 19.35 -10.62 6.48
CA SER A 21 19.17 -12.06 6.23
C SER A 21 17.69 -12.40 6.02
N SER A 22 17.42 -13.45 5.23
CA SER A 22 16.05 -13.97 5.02
C SER A 22 15.33 -14.34 6.32
N ALA A 23 16.08 -14.80 7.34
CA ALA A 23 15.53 -15.10 8.66
C ALA A 23 15.08 -13.83 9.40
N GLN A 24 15.79 -12.71 9.26
CA GLN A 24 15.39 -11.42 9.83
C GLN A 24 14.15 -10.86 9.13
N VAL A 25 14.09 -10.96 7.79
CA VAL A 25 12.89 -10.55 7.01
C VAL A 25 11.67 -11.38 7.43
N SER A 26 11.81 -12.70 7.51
CA SER A 26 10.74 -13.60 7.95
C SER A 26 10.25 -13.26 9.36
N LYS A 27 11.17 -12.96 10.29
CA LYS A 27 10.82 -12.51 11.64
C LYS A 27 10.04 -11.21 11.63
N LEU A 28 10.44 -10.20 10.85
CA LEU A 28 9.73 -8.94 10.72
C LEU A 28 8.30 -9.16 10.18
N TYR A 29 8.14 -9.94 9.13
CA TYR A 29 6.82 -10.21 8.55
C TYR A 29 5.90 -10.98 9.50
N SER A 30 6.44 -11.91 10.30
CA SER A 30 5.65 -12.62 11.31
C SER A 30 5.05 -11.69 12.38
N GLN A 31 5.62 -10.49 12.57
CA GLN A 31 5.05 -9.48 13.45
C GLN A 31 3.86 -8.75 12.81
N VAL A 32 3.74 -8.77 11.49
CA VAL A 32 2.65 -8.16 10.73
C VAL A 32 1.52 -9.16 10.51
N SER A 33 1.83 -10.36 10.00
CA SER A 33 0.87 -11.43 9.71
C SER A 33 1.54 -12.80 9.67
N SER A 34 0.76 -13.85 9.93
CA SER A 34 1.17 -15.25 9.70
C SER A 34 0.75 -15.77 8.32
N ASP A 35 0.00 -15.00 7.53
CA ASP A 35 -0.46 -15.43 6.21
C ASP A 35 0.65 -15.23 5.16
N PRO A 36 1.11 -16.29 4.48
CA PRO A 36 2.22 -16.20 3.53
C PRO A 36 1.91 -15.31 2.32
N LYS A 37 0.65 -15.08 1.97
CA LYS A 37 0.30 -14.14 0.88
C LYS A 37 0.56 -12.70 1.27
N ILE A 38 0.40 -12.36 2.55
CA ILE A 38 0.73 -11.02 3.05
C ILE A 38 2.24 -10.83 3.03
N SER A 39 3.03 -11.82 3.46
CA SER A 39 4.48 -11.79 3.32
C SER A 39 4.93 -11.59 1.86
N ALA A 40 4.34 -12.34 0.93
CA ALA A 40 4.63 -12.20 -0.50
C ALA A 40 4.24 -10.81 -1.05
N ALA A 41 3.13 -10.23 -0.58
CA ALA A 41 2.73 -8.88 -0.95
C ALA A 41 3.74 -7.83 -0.46
N LEU A 42 4.25 -7.96 0.78
CA LEU A 42 5.28 -7.07 1.33
C LEU A 42 6.62 -7.19 0.58
N ASP A 43 6.99 -8.37 0.09
CA ASP A 43 8.17 -8.52 -0.77
C ASP A 43 7.99 -7.82 -2.11
N LEU A 44 6.80 -7.88 -2.69
CA LEU A 44 6.53 -7.28 -4.00
C LEU A 44 6.54 -5.75 -3.98
N MET A 45 6.29 -5.14 -2.82
CA MET A 45 6.39 -3.69 -2.63
C MET A 45 7.79 -3.15 -2.90
N ASP A 46 8.84 -3.96 -2.67
CA ASP A 46 10.23 -3.52 -2.84
C ASP A 46 10.52 -3.03 -4.27
N GLY A 47 11.15 -1.88 -4.37
CA GLY A 47 11.51 -1.27 -5.66
C GLY A 47 10.28 -0.78 -6.44
N THR A 48 9.21 -0.43 -5.72
CA THR A 48 8.05 0.29 -6.25
C THR A 48 7.83 1.56 -5.44
N SER A 49 6.86 2.39 -5.83
CA SER A 49 6.43 3.50 -4.98
C SER A 49 5.88 3.04 -3.61
N ALA A 50 5.57 1.74 -3.44
CA ALA A 50 5.08 1.15 -2.18
C ALA A 50 6.16 0.95 -1.10
N ASP A 51 7.43 1.28 -1.36
CA ASP A 51 8.51 1.13 -0.37
C ASP A 51 8.19 1.86 0.95
N TRP A 52 7.65 3.09 0.87
CA TRP A 52 7.21 3.82 2.06
C TRP A 52 6.09 3.10 2.81
N ALA A 53 5.08 2.59 2.10
CA ALA A 53 3.98 1.86 2.71
C ALA A 53 4.44 0.60 3.43
N LYS A 54 5.41 -0.12 2.86
CA LYS A 54 6.05 -1.27 3.51
C LYS A 54 6.70 -0.86 4.82
N GLU A 55 7.52 0.19 4.83
CA GLU A 55 8.17 0.68 6.04
C GLU A 55 7.14 1.11 7.10
N ALA A 56 6.07 1.79 6.69
CA ALA A 56 4.97 2.14 7.57
C ALA A 56 4.32 0.88 8.18
N ILE A 57 4.01 -0.14 7.36
CA ILE A 57 3.46 -1.41 7.83
C ILE A 57 4.41 -2.12 8.82
N LEU A 58 5.71 -2.05 8.58
CA LEU A 58 6.74 -2.68 9.42
C LEU A 58 7.03 -1.93 10.73
N GLY A 59 6.45 -0.75 10.93
CA GLY A 59 6.48 -0.04 12.22
C GLY A 59 6.96 1.40 12.15
N ASN A 60 7.37 1.90 10.98
CA ASN A 60 7.67 3.32 10.77
C ASN A 60 6.39 4.13 10.54
N ASN A 61 5.48 4.06 11.50
CA ASN A 61 4.16 4.69 11.48
C ASN A 61 3.87 5.39 12.82
N LEU A 62 2.74 6.08 12.92
CA LEU A 62 2.35 6.85 14.12
C LEU A 62 2.26 6.03 15.41
N SER A 63 2.08 4.70 15.34
CA SER A 63 2.09 3.84 16.53
C SER A 63 3.49 3.41 16.99
N GLY A 64 4.49 3.50 16.11
CA GLY A 64 5.82 2.93 16.32
C GLY A 64 5.85 1.40 16.39
N MET A 65 4.77 0.73 15.97
CA MET A 65 4.62 -0.73 16.03
C MET A 65 4.22 -1.30 14.66
N PRO A 66 4.63 -2.54 14.32
CA PRO A 66 4.14 -3.20 13.11
C PRO A 66 2.61 -3.28 13.06
N ILE A 67 2.04 -2.91 11.93
CA ILE A 67 0.60 -2.96 11.69
C ILE A 67 0.18 -4.43 11.60
N LYS A 68 -0.90 -4.82 12.30
CA LYS A 68 -1.40 -6.21 12.24
C LYS A 68 -2.34 -6.40 11.06
N ILE A 69 -2.02 -7.32 10.16
CA ILE A 69 -2.79 -7.55 8.93
C ILE A 69 -3.46 -8.90 8.96
N ARG A 70 -4.77 -8.95 8.68
CA ARG A 70 -5.52 -10.22 8.57
C ARG A 70 -6.70 -10.12 7.63
N PHE A 71 -7.03 -11.25 6.99
CA PHE A 71 -8.30 -11.41 6.29
C PHE A 71 -9.44 -11.57 7.30
N ARG A 72 -10.55 -10.86 7.09
CA ARG A 72 -11.73 -10.91 7.96
C ARG A 72 -13.02 -10.68 7.18
N ASN A 73 -14.13 -11.25 7.65
CA ASN A 73 -15.45 -10.80 7.27
C ASN A 73 -15.72 -9.40 7.87
N LEU A 74 -15.62 -8.34 7.06
CA LEU A 74 -15.75 -6.97 7.56
C LEU A 74 -17.17 -6.63 8.03
N GLY A 75 -18.19 -7.35 7.57
CA GLY A 75 -19.57 -7.18 8.05
C GLY A 75 -19.72 -7.45 9.55
N GLU A 76 -18.84 -8.25 10.15
CA GLU A 76 -18.81 -8.53 11.59
C GLU A 76 -18.31 -7.34 12.43
N LEU A 77 -17.59 -6.40 11.81
CA LEU A 77 -17.20 -5.13 12.45
C LEU A 77 -18.32 -4.09 12.36
N GLY A 78 -19.23 -4.28 11.40
CA GLY A 78 -20.40 -3.43 11.20
C GLY A 78 -20.96 -3.63 9.79
N ALA A 79 -22.29 -3.66 9.66
CA ALA A 79 -22.96 -3.96 8.39
C ALA A 79 -22.54 -3.02 7.24
N LYS A 80 -22.26 -1.74 7.55
CA LYS A 80 -21.79 -0.75 6.57
C LYS A 80 -20.45 -1.11 5.91
N TYR A 81 -19.61 -1.90 6.59
CA TYR A 81 -18.29 -2.29 6.11
C TYR A 81 -18.29 -3.57 5.29
N SER A 82 -19.43 -4.27 5.20
CA SER A 82 -19.56 -5.56 4.50
C SER A 82 -18.99 -5.56 3.08
N ASN A 83 -19.15 -4.45 2.37
CA ASN A 83 -18.71 -4.31 0.98
C ASN A 83 -17.33 -3.68 0.81
N TYR A 84 -16.72 -3.16 1.89
CA TYR A 84 -15.40 -2.52 1.84
C TYR A 84 -14.34 -3.56 1.44
N ASP A 85 -13.28 -3.13 0.78
CA ASP A 85 -12.20 -4.02 0.34
C ASP A 85 -11.18 -4.24 1.45
N ALA A 86 -10.87 -3.19 2.21
CA ALA A 86 -10.15 -3.26 3.45
C ALA A 86 -10.55 -2.11 4.40
N LEU A 87 -10.01 -2.14 5.61
CA LEU A 87 -10.18 -1.14 6.65
C LEU A 87 -8.90 -1.01 7.48
N GLY A 88 -8.38 0.21 7.57
CA GLY A 88 -7.54 0.67 8.67
C GLY A 88 -8.34 0.71 9.97
N TRP A 89 -7.77 0.18 11.05
CA TRP A 89 -8.42 0.15 12.36
C TRP A 89 -7.43 0.35 13.49
N LYS A 90 -7.79 1.16 14.49
CA LYS A 90 -6.95 1.42 15.66
C LYS A 90 -7.58 0.82 16.92
N THR A 91 -6.79 0.03 17.66
CA THR A 91 -7.16 -0.49 18.99
C THR A 91 -6.12 -0.07 20.01
N GLY A 92 -6.42 0.95 20.81
CA GLY A 92 -5.41 1.58 21.67
C GLY A 92 -4.28 2.16 20.82
N ASN A 93 -3.03 1.74 21.07
CA ASN A 93 -1.89 2.13 20.24
C ASN A 93 -1.68 1.21 19.02
N GLN A 94 -2.37 0.08 18.91
CA GLN A 94 -2.12 -0.87 17.82
C GLN A 94 -2.94 -0.52 16.58
N LEU A 95 -2.25 -0.36 15.45
CA LEU A 95 -2.87 -0.27 14.11
C LEU A 95 -3.11 -1.66 13.53
N HIS A 96 -4.20 -1.79 12.78
CA HIS A 96 -4.61 -2.98 12.08
C HIS A 96 -5.03 -2.65 10.65
N ILE A 97 -4.81 -3.59 9.74
CA ILE A 97 -5.45 -3.60 8.41
C ILE A 97 -6.28 -4.87 8.33
N PHE A 98 -7.59 -4.72 8.16
CA PHE A 98 -8.49 -5.83 7.90
C PHE A 98 -8.83 -5.88 6.43
N ILE A 99 -8.36 -6.92 5.74
CA ILE A 99 -8.70 -7.15 4.34
C ILE A 99 -9.96 -7.99 4.28
N ASN A 100 -10.92 -7.62 3.44
CA ASN A 100 -12.14 -8.39 3.30
C ASN A 100 -11.84 -9.81 2.81
N GLN A 101 -12.44 -10.81 3.45
CA GLN A 101 -12.23 -12.23 3.13
C GLN A 101 -12.50 -12.58 1.67
N LYS A 102 -13.33 -11.80 0.96
CA LYS A 102 -13.58 -11.95 -0.48
C LYS A 102 -12.29 -11.83 -1.33
N HIS A 103 -11.24 -11.21 -0.78
CA HIS A 103 -9.95 -11.02 -1.44
C HIS A 103 -8.88 -12.02 -1.02
N ARG A 104 -9.20 -13.02 -0.21
CA ARG A 104 -8.21 -14.01 0.26
C ARG A 104 -7.53 -14.78 -0.87
N SER A 105 -8.21 -14.94 -2.01
CA SER A 105 -7.66 -15.60 -3.19
C SER A 105 -6.89 -14.68 -4.14
N ALA A 106 -6.93 -13.35 -3.93
CA ALA A 106 -6.29 -12.38 -4.81
C ALA A 106 -4.76 -12.61 -4.92
N PRO A 107 -4.15 -12.26 -6.06
CA PRO A 107 -2.71 -12.34 -6.24
C PRO A 107 -1.99 -11.36 -5.30
N ALA A 108 -0.75 -11.68 -4.94
CA ALA A 108 0.03 -10.90 -3.99
C ALA A 108 0.31 -9.47 -4.49
N GLU A 109 0.41 -9.27 -5.81
CA GLU A 109 0.52 -7.96 -6.46
C GLU A 109 -0.70 -7.07 -6.19
N ALA A 110 -1.91 -7.65 -6.23
CA ALA A 110 -3.14 -6.92 -5.94
C ALA A 110 -3.22 -6.59 -4.45
N LEU A 111 -2.84 -7.53 -3.59
CA LEU A 111 -2.76 -7.29 -2.14
C LEU A 111 -1.72 -6.22 -1.80
N ALA A 112 -0.57 -6.20 -2.47
CA ALA A 112 0.46 -5.17 -2.27
C ALA A 112 -0.07 -3.77 -2.62
N SER A 113 -0.85 -3.67 -3.70
CA SER A 113 -1.49 -2.41 -4.10
C SER A 113 -2.56 -1.96 -3.10
N LEU A 114 -3.38 -2.89 -2.58
CA LEU A 114 -4.35 -2.58 -1.54
C LEU A 114 -3.68 -2.15 -0.23
N LEU A 115 -2.60 -2.84 0.16
CA LEU A 115 -1.86 -2.53 1.37
C LEU A 115 -1.16 -1.15 1.29
N SER A 116 -0.78 -0.67 0.10
CA SER A 116 -0.22 0.68 -0.03
C SER A 116 -1.25 1.77 0.25
N HIS A 117 -2.51 1.56 -0.15
CA HIS A 117 -3.62 2.41 0.25
C HIS A 117 -3.80 2.40 1.76
N GLU A 118 -3.92 1.23 2.36
CA GLU A 118 -4.26 1.11 3.79
C GLU A 118 -3.14 1.64 4.71
N ALA A 119 -1.89 1.68 4.24
CA ALA A 119 -0.78 2.27 4.97
C ALA A 119 -0.87 3.81 5.13
N CYS A 120 -1.72 4.47 4.34
CA CYS A 120 -2.00 5.90 4.47
C CYS A 120 -2.77 6.21 5.77
N HIS A 121 -3.63 5.29 6.21
CA HIS A 121 -4.53 5.49 7.35
C HIS A 121 -3.84 5.11 8.67
N GLN A 122 -3.16 6.07 9.30
CA GLN A 122 -2.37 5.84 10.51
C GLN A 122 -3.01 6.37 11.81
N ASP A 123 -4.19 7.01 11.71
CA ASP A 123 -4.95 7.49 12.85
C ASP A 123 -6.46 7.18 12.71
N GLU A 124 -7.29 7.85 13.51
CA GLU A 124 -8.75 7.62 13.54
C GLU A 124 -9.54 8.59 12.66
N TYR A 125 -8.87 9.54 12.02
CA TYR A 125 -9.45 10.47 11.09
C TYR A 125 -9.40 9.91 9.68
N ASN A 126 -10.29 10.41 8.84
CA ASN A 126 -10.29 10.13 7.42
C ASN A 126 -10.92 11.31 6.69
N SER A 127 -10.52 11.54 5.45
CA SER A 127 -11.01 12.63 4.64
C SER A 127 -11.09 12.27 3.16
N LEU A 128 -11.85 13.05 2.40
CA LEU A 128 -11.98 12.83 0.95
C LEU A 128 -10.65 13.00 0.22
N GLU A 129 -9.79 13.92 0.66
CA GLU A 129 -8.46 14.10 0.06
C GLU A 129 -7.52 12.94 0.41
N GLU A 130 -7.59 12.44 1.63
CA GLU A 130 -6.81 11.28 2.07
C GLU A 130 -7.17 10.03 1.28
N GLU A 131 -8.46 9.74 1.12
CA GLU A 131 -8.94 8.65 0.25
C GLU A 131 -8.56 8.86 -1.22
N THR A 132 -8.64 10.10 -1.72
CA THR A 132 -8.22 10.42 -3.09
C THR A 132 -6.74 10.08 -3.31
N TYR A 133 -5.89 10.44 -2.36
CA TYR A 133 -4.48 10.10 -2.39
C TYR A 133 -4.27 8.59 -2.30
N ALA A 134 -4.90 7.93 -1.33
CA ALA A 134 -4.73 6.50 -1.08
C ALA A 134 -5.17 5.66 -2.29
N TRP A 135 -6.30 6.00 -2.94
CA TRP A 135 -6.77 5.34 -4.17
C TRP A 135 -5.82 5.61 -5.35
N GLY A 136 -5.29 6.83 -5.45
CA GLY A 136 -4.28 7.18 -6.45
C GLY A 136 -2.99 6.40 -6.28
N TYR A 137 -2.52 6.27 -5.05
CA TYR A 137 -1.33 5.53 -4.68
C TYR A 137 -1.47 4.04 -4.99
N GLU A 138 -2.60 3.44 -4.62
CA GLU A 138 -2.94 2.06 -4.98
C GLU A 138 -2.99 1.83 -6.50
N ALA A 139 -3.54 2.78 -7.27
CA ALA A 139 -3.58 2.69 -8.72
C ALA A 139 -2.18 2.75 -9.36
N ASP A 140 -1.30 3.61 -8.84
CA ASP A 140 0.09 3.73 -9.27
C ASP A 140 0.88 2.44 -8.96
N VAL A 141 0.77 1.94 -7.73
CA VAL A 141 1.41 0.68 -7.32
C VAL A 141 0.92 -0.47 -8.19
N TRP A 142 -0.39 -0.58 -8.45
CA TRP A 142 -0.92 -1.60 -9.36
C TRP A 142 -0.35 -1.50 -10.78
N THR A 143 -0.15 -0.29 -11.28
CA THR A 143 0.47 -0.06 -12.59
C THR A 143 1.91 -0.57 -12.62
N GLN A 144 2.67 -0.32 -11.56
CA GLN A 144 4.03 -0.84 -11.40
C GLN A 144 4.05 -2.37 -11.24
N MET A 145 3.08 -2.96 -10.52
CA MET A 145 2.95 -4.41 -10.40
C MET A 145 2.71 -5.08 -11.75
N LYS A 146 1.80 -4.54 -12.57
CA LYS A 146 1.59 -5.03 -13.96
C LYS A 146 2.82 -4.88 -14.85
N LYS A 147 3.71 -3.93 -14.55
CA LYS A 147 4.98 -3.74 -15.27
C LYS A 147 6.01 -4.78 -14.82
N LYS A 148 6.14 -5.03 -13.51
CA LYS A 148 7.03 -6.03 -12.93
C LYS A 148 6.61 -7.46 -13.30
N ASN A 149 5.31 -7.74 -13.26
CA ASN A 149 4.72 -9.02 -13.65
C ASN A 149 3.63 -8.84 -14.73
N PRO A 150 3.99 -8.90 -16.02
CA PRO A 150 3.04 -8.75 -17.12
C PRO A 150 1.89 -9.76 -17.12
N ALA A 151 2.01 -10.91 -16.44
CA ALA A 151 0.92 -11.90 -16.33
C ALA A 151 -0.32 -11.31 -15.65
N MET A 152 -0.15 -10.30 -14.79
CA MET A 152 -1.26 -9.60 -14.14
C MET A 152 -2.21 -8.91 -15.14
N LYS A 153 -1.73 -8.59 -16.34
CA LYS A 153 -2.55 -7.98 -17.41
C LYS A 153 -3.53 -8.97 -18.05
N ASN A 154 -3.28 -10.27 -17.90
CA ASN A 154 -4.02 -11.34 -18.56
C ASN A 154 -5.02 -12.04 -17.64
N ILE A 155 -5.18 -11.56 -16.41
CA ILE A 155 -6.22 -12.08 -15.50
C ILE A 155 -7.58 -11.74 -16.10
N ALA A 156 -8.41 -12.75 -16.32
CA ALA A 156 -9.75 -12.56 -16.87
C ALA A 156 -10.62 -11.74 -15.91
N PRO A 157 -11.44 -10.81 -16.42
CA PRO A 157 -12.40 -10.06 -15.59
C PRO A 157 -13.29 -11.00 -14.77
N GLY A 158 -13.59 -10.64 -13.53
CA GLY A 158 -14.42 -11.44 -12.62
C GLY A 158 -13.67 -12.56 -11.90
N THR A 159 -12.38 -12.80 -12.20
CA THR A 159 -11.59 -13.83 -11.50
C THR A 159 -11.31 -13.43 -10.04
N TYR A 160 -10.94 -12.17 -9.81
CA TYR A 160 -10.67 -11.63 -8.49
C TYR A 160 -11.28 -10.22 -8.39
N PRO A 161 -12.23 -9.98 -7.48
CA PRO A 161 -12.86 -8.66 -7.33
C PRO A 161 -11.85 -7.52 -7.09
N LEU A 162 -10.77 -7.79 -6.33
CA LEU A 162 -9.72 -6.79 -6.10
C LEU A 162 -9.00 -6.40 -7.41
N VAL A 163 -8.68 -7.38 -8.27
CA VAL A 163 -8.02 -7.13 -9.55
C VAL A 163 -8.91 -6.29 -10.47
N ASP A 164 -10.21 -6.55 -10.49
CA ASP A 164 -11.16 -5.76 -11.30
C ASP A 164 -11.26 -4.30 -10.81
N ARG A 165 -11.31 -4.09 -9.48
CA ARG A 165 -11.26 -2.75 -8.89
C ARG A 165 -9.95 -2.04 -9.25
N LEU A 166 -8.80 -2.69 -9.04
CA LEU A 166 -7.48 -2.14 -9.35
C LEU A 166 -7.32 -1.81 -10.85
N ASN A 167 -7.83 -2.65 -11.73
CA ASN A 167 -7.86 -2.38 -13.17
C ASN A 167 -8.74 -1.17 -13.52
N THR A 168 -9.81 -0.94 -12.77
CA THR A 168 -10.62 0.27 -12.91
C THR A 168 -9.85 1.51 -12.45
N LEU A 169 -9.22 1.47 -11.28
CA LEU A 169 -8.40 2.57 -10.78
C LEU A 169 -7.23 2.91 -11.71
N GLY A 170 -6.50 1.88 -12.19
CA GLY A 170 -5.42 2.05 -13.14
C GLY A 170 -5.87 2.72 -14.43
N ARG A 171 -7.03 2.35 -14.99
CA ARG A 171 -7.61 3.01 -16.16
C ARG A 171 -7.96 4.49 -15.89
N LEU A 172 -8.49 4.80 -14.71
CA LEU A 172 -8.81 6.19 -14.34
C LEU A 172 -7.55 7.04 -14.20
N LEU A 173 -6.49 6.48 -13.61
CA LEU A 173 -5.18 7.13 -13.50
C LEU A 173 -4.57 7.40 -14.88
N GLU A 174 -4.50 6.38 -15.74
CA GLU A 174 -4.01 6.50 -17.12
C GLU A 174 -4.83 7.53 -17.93
N ALA A 175 -6.16 7.45 -17.85
CA ALA A 175 -7.07 8.36 -18.55
C ALA A 175 -7.08 9.80 -17.98
N SER A 176 -6.36 10.05 -16.89
CA SER A 176 -6.14 11.38 -16.29
C SER A 176 -4.67 11.82 -16.43
N ASN A 177 -3.93 11.21 -17.35
CA ASN A 177 -2.50 11.46 -17.56
C ASN A 177 -1.69 11.33 -16.25
N TYR A 178 -1.96 10.26 -15.49
CA TYR A 178 -1.33 9.95 -14.20
C TYR A 178 -1.54 10.99 -13.09
N SER A 179 -2.61 11.79 -13.19
CA SER A 179 -3.13 12.60 -12.08
C SER A 179 -4.32 11.90 -11.39
N THR A 180 -4.64 12.30 -10.16
CA THR A 180 -5.75 11.72 -9.38
C THR A 180 -7.13 12.32 -9.69
N GLY A 181 -7.26 13.18 -10.71
CA GLY A 181 -8.51 13.92 -10.99
C GLY A 181 -9.76 13.03 -11.09
N LYS A 182 -9.75 12.00 -11.95
CA LYS A 182 -10.91 11.09 -12.06
C LYS A 182 -11.07 10.14 -10.87
N ILE A 183 -9.99 9.86 -10.14
CA ILE A 183 -10.06 9.07 -8.91
C ILE A 183 -10.75 9.88 -7.82
N ARG A 184 -10.43 11.18 -7.73
CA ARG A 184 -11.11 12.13 -6.85
C ARG A 184 -12.61 12.16 -7.11
N ASP A 185 -13.03 12.26 -8.37
CA ASP A 185 -14.46 12.23 -8.73
C ASP A 185 -15.15 10.95 -8.24
N LEU A 186 -14.47 9.80 -8.34
CA LEU A 186 -14.97 8.51 -7.86
C LEU A 186 -15.04 8.46 -6.32
N VAL A 187 -14.04 8.99 -5.62
CA VAL A 187 -14.03 9.08 -4.16
C VAL A 187 -15.16 9.98 -3.66
N TYR A 188 -15.31 11.17 -4.23
CA TYR A 188 -16.34 12.14 -3.83
C TYR A 188 -17.77 11.67 -4.10
N SER A 189 -17.96 10.75 -5.06
CA SER A 189 -19.26 10.16 -5.37
C SER A 189 -19.51 8.82 -4.66
N ASN A 190 -18.54 8.30 -3.90
CA ASN A 190 -18.66 7.03 -3.21
C ASN A 190 -19.59 7.15 -1.98
N PRO A 191 -20.72 6.42 -1.92
CA PRO A 191 -21.63 6.48 -0.79
C PRO A 191 -20.99 6.11 0.55
N GLY A 192 -19.95 5.26 0.54
CA GLY A 192 -19.19 4.86 1.73
C GLY A 192 -18.40 5.99 2.39
N TYR A 193 -18.16 7.10 1.67
CA TYR A 193 -17.44 8.28 2.16
C TYR A 193 -18.37 9.46 2.44
N THR A 194 -19.69 9.23 2.38
CA THR A 194 -20.69 10.26 2.72
C THR A 194 -20.46 10.77 4.14
N GLY A 195 -20.28 12.08 4.27
CA GLY A 195 -20.09 12.75 5.56
C GLY A 195 -18.64 12.86 6.04
N LEU A 196 -17.66 12.34 5.28
CA LEU A 196 -16.26 12.66 5.56
C LEU A 196 -15.97 14.16 5.32
N PRO A 197 -15.10 14.78 6.12
CA PRO A 197 -14.61 16.12 5.81
C PRO A 197 -13.73 16.10 4.55
N VAL A 198 -13.50 17.27 3.96
CA VAL A 198 -12.58 17.40 2.82
C VAL A 198 -11.15 17.05 3.24
N HIS A 199 -10.71 17.53 4.40
CA HIS A 199 -9.37 17.33 4.96
C HIS A 199 -9.43 16.75 6.37
N SER A 200 -8.41 15.99 6.77
CA SER A 200 -8.19 15.44 8.11
C SER A 200 -6.94 16.08 8.72
N PRO A 201 -6.75 16.08 10.06
CA PRO A 201 -5.58 16.71 10.70
C PRO A 201 -4.22 16.20 10.21
N GLY A 202 -4.18 15.01 9.58
CA GLY A 202 -2.99 14.41 8.98
C GLY A 202 -2.88 14.55 7.45
N PHE A 203 -3.83 15.22 6.78
CA PHE A 203 -3.91 15.28 5.32
C PHE A 203 -4.41 16.61 4.74
#